data_AF-A0A554LVY5-F1
#
_entry.id   AF-A0A554LVY5-F1
#
_cell.length_a   1.000
_cell.length_b   1.000
_cell.length_c   1.000
_cell.angle_alpha   90.00
_cell.angle_beta   90.00
_cell.angle_gamma   90.00
#
_symmetry.space_group_name_H-M   'P 1'
#
loop_
_entity.id
_entity.type
_entity.pdbx_description
1 polymer ?
#
loop_
_entity_poly.entity_id
_entity_poly.type
_entity_poly.pdbx_seq_one_letter_code
_entity_poly.pdbx_strand_id
1 'polypeptide(L)'
;MNLIIFIALAAAGGLGVGYVARQAVAKQSEKREAAKRKELLLKAKDEALKIKEQAKKEEDDKRRYLQEIEKNLRSRENNLDRRYDVLEKEKAELNHQQREIISLRQRLQEARKQQEAVLEKAAKLKKEDARDQLFKLIEKEYRDDVIAKIKAEREEAREAAQVEARKILSLVIERLASEHSADNTSAAITLPSEDMKGRIIGKEGRNIQIFEKMTGVDILIDDTPDTVTVSCFEPVRRFTAKLAMEKLLADGRINPSRIEETVKKAEEEINKEVRKAGEQAAYETSVAGLHPDLLKILGRLKFRTSYGQNVLQHSIESTYIASMLASELGADVNLSKKAALLHDIGKAVDQDVAGAHHHISAQIAEKYGLSKNIIHAIEAHHDDVEAKTVEAIIVRVADAISGARPGARRDTVDAYLKRLEELENLTNSFEGVEKSYAIQAGRWWLVTIGLTAVYWPVEPRWLLKLAVVCLLVLAGWELRSRQRPWLLFLLFHYLLFYLGFTAYLAGLLLTWQILAILAVATILFNAFFLPRQQAGLPKNRLFLSFLTGLLISELFFGLLFVFFDPLARSFYLSIFVYFIFYRLLASYKEN
;
A
#
# COMPACT_ATOMS: atom_id res chain seq x y z
N MET A 1 -161.61 1.14 -19.11
CA MET A 1 -161.84 2.58 -19.39
C MET A 1 -160.98 3.53 -18.53
N ASN A 2 -160.74 3.32 -17.23
CA ASN A 2 -159.96 4.32 -16.43
C ASN A 2 -158.44 4.06 -16.31
N LEU A 3 -157.99 2.80 -16.35
CA LEU A 3 -156.57 2.48 -16.11
C LEU A 3 -155.67 2.84 -17.30
N ILE A 4 -156.15 2.66 -18.54
CA ILE A 4 -155.38 2.89 -19.76
C ILE A 4 -155.07 4.39 -19.95
N ILE A 5 -156.02 5.26 -19.62
CA ILE A 5 -155.86 6.71 -19.72
C ILE A 5 -154.85 7.22 -18.69
N PHE A 6 -154.90 6.70 -17.47
CA PHE A 6 -153.95 7.05 -16.41
C PHE A 6 -152.52 6.60 -16.72
N ILE A 7 -152.36 5.38 -17.26
CA ILE A 7 -151.05 4.89 -17.71
C ILE A 7 -150.51 5.72 -18.88
N ALA A 8 -151.36 6.10 -19.83
CA ALA A 8 -150.97 6.95 -20.95
C ALA A 8 -150.55 8.36 -20.51
N LEU A 9 -151.27 8.98 -19.57
CA LEU A 9 -150.92 10.28 -19.00
C LEU A 9 -149.64 10.22 -18.16
N ALA A 10 -149.44 9.17 -17.37
CA ALA A 10 -148.22 8.97 -16.60
C ALA A 10 -147.01 8.69 -17.52
N ALA A 11 -147.19 7.93 -18.60
CA ALA A 11 -146.16 7.72 -19.61
C ALA A 11 -145.83 9.01 -20.36
N ALA A 12 -146.83 9.81 -20.74
CA ALA A 12 -146.63 11.12 -21.38
C ALA A 12 -145.93 12.11 -20.43
N GLY A 13 -146.32 12.16 -19.16
CA GLY A 13 -145.67 12.96 -18.13
C GLY A 13 -144.23 12.53 -17.85
N GLY A 14 -143.98 11.21 -17.75
CA GLY A 14 -142.65 10.64 -17.60
C GLY A 14 -141.74 10.89 -18.81
N LEU A 15 -142.29 10.80 -20.03
CA LEU A 15 -141.58 11.14 -21.26
C LEU A 15 -141.28 12.64 -21.35
N GLY A 16 -142.22 13.50 -20.95
CA GLY A 16 -142.04 14.96 -20.93
C GLY A 16 -140.98 15.41 -19.92
N VAL A 17 -141.06 14.95 -18.67
CA VAL A 17 -140.07 15.23 -17.63
C VAL A 17 -138.71 14.62 -18.01
N GLY A 18 -138.69 13.41 -18.55
CA GLY A 18 -137.48 12.76 -19.05
C GLY A 18 -136.87 13.47 -20.26
N TYR A 19 -137.65 14.14 -21.10
CA TYR A 19 -137.16 14.96 -22.21
C TYR A 19 -136.53 16.26 -21.71
N VAL A 20 -137.18 16.98 -20.80
CA VAL A 20 -136.66 18.23 -20.23
C VAL A 20 -135.42 17.99 -19.38
N ALA A 21 -135.41 16.93 -18.56
CA ALA A 21 -134.22 16.54 -17.78
C ALA A 21 -133.05 16.16 -18.70
N ARG A 22 -133.29 15.39 -19.77
CA ARG A 22 -132.25 15.09 -20.78
C ARG A 22 -131.76 16.35 -21.49
N GLN A 23 -132.65 17.29 -21.81
CA GLN A 23 -132.27 18.54 -22.47
C GLN A 23 -131.45 19.45 -21.55
N ALA A 24 -131.79 19.52 -20.26
CA ALA A 24 -131.01 20.27 -19.26
C ALA A 24 -129.63 19.64 -19.01
N VAL A 25 -129.56 18.31 -18.88
CA VAL A 25 -128.28 17.58 -18.76
C VAL A 25 -127.45 17.70 -20.03
N ALA A 26 -128.05 17.61 -21.22
CA ALA A 26 -127.36 17.82 -22.49
C ALA A 26 -126.79 19.25 -22.58
N LYS A 27 -127.58 20.28 -22.23
CA LYS A 27 -127.13 21.68 -22.27
C LYS A 27 -126.06 21.99 -21.22
N GLN A 28 -126.12 21.35 -20.05
CA GLN A 28 -125.09 21.47 -19.01
C GLN A 28 -123.82 20.69 -19.38
N SER A 29 -123.97 19.54 -20.05
CA SER A 29 -122.86 18.77 -20.63
C SER A 29 -122.17 19.56 -21.73
N GLU A 30 -122.91 20.16 -22.67
CA GLU A 30 -122.37 21.03 -23.71
C GLU A 30 -121.63 22.24 -23.15
N LYS A 31 -122.19 22.91 -22.12
CA LYS A 31 -121.50 24.03 -21.46
C LYS A 31 -120.21 23.59 -20.75
N ARG A 32 -120.22 22.43 -20.07
CA ARG A 32 -119.02 21.86 -19.42
C ARG A 32 -117.98 21.42 -20.46
N GLU A 33 -118.39 20.82 -21.57
CA GLU A 33 -117.50 20.49 -22.68
C GLU A 33 -116.92 21.74 -23.33
N ALA A 34 -117.74 22.77 -23.59
CA ALA A 34 -117.28 24.02 -24.16
C ALA A 34 -116.27 24.74 -23.23
N ALA A 35 -116.52 24.72 -21.91
CA ALA A 35 -115.57 25.23 -20.92
C ALA A 35 -114.27 24.41 -20.89
N LYS A 36 -114.35 23.07 -20.86
CA LYS A 36 -113.16 22.20 -20.94
C LYS A 36 -112.38 22.38 -22.24
N ARG A 37 -113.04 22.54 -23.39
CA ARG A 37 -112.40 22.82 -24.69
C ARG A 37 -111.69 24.17 -24.68
N LYS A 38 -112.29 25.21 -24.10
CA LYS A 38 -111.64 26.51 -23.94
C LYS A 38 -110.45 26.46 -22.99
N GLU A 39 -110.56 25.75 -21.88
CA GLU A 39 -109.47 25.56 -20.92
C GLU A 39 -108.31 24.76 -21.54
N LEU A 40 -108.61 23.67 -22.26
CA LEU A 40 -107.62 22.90 -23.03
C LEU A 40 -106.95 23.75 -24.11
N LEU A 41 -107.72 24.58 -24.84
CA LEU A 41 -107.17 25.51 -25.83
C LEU A 41 -106.27 26.58 -25.20
N LEU A 42 -106.62 27.10 -24.03
CA LEU A 42 -105.80 28.05 -23.28
C LEU A 42 -104.52 27.39 -22.79
N LYS A 43 -104.61 26.20 -22.17
CA LYS A 43 -103.45 25.41 -21.75
C LYS A 43 -102.53 25.08 -22.92
N ALA A 44 -103.09 24.65 -24.06
CA ALA A 44 -102.33 24.38 -25.27
C ALA A 44 -101.66 25.65 -25.84
N LYS A 45 -102.33 26.81 -25.76
CA LYS A 45 -101.74 28.10 -26.16
C LYS A 45 -100.62 28.54 -25.22
N ASP A 46 -100.80 28.40 -23.91
CA ASP A 46 -99.78 28.75 -22.92
C ASP A 46 -98.56 27.82 -23.02
N GLU A 47 -98.78 26.51 -23.23
CA GLU A 47 -97.70 25.56 -23.52
C GLU A 47 -97.00 25.87 -24.84
N ALA A 48 -97.75 26.20 -25.91
CA ALA A 48 -97.15 26.61 -27.17
C ALA A 48 -96.32 27.90 -27.05
N LEU A 49 -96.78 28.87 -26.23
CA LEU A 49 -96.01 30.08 -25.95
C LEU A 49 -94.75 29.77 -25.15
N LYS A 50 -94.82 28.93 -24.12
CA LYS A 50 -93.65 28.50 -23.35
C LYS A 50 -92.63 27.75 -24.22
N ILE A 51 -93.09 26.83 -25.06
CA ILE A 51 -92.23 26.10 -26.00
C ILE A 51 -91.57 27.09 -26.97
N LYS A 52 -92.32 28.07 -27.47
CA LYS A 52 -91.78 29.10 -28.37
C LYS A 52 -90.74 29.99 -27.68
N GLU A 53 -90.99 30.43 -26.44
CA GLU A 53 -90.04 31.23 -25.67
C GLU A 53 -88.77 30.45 -25.35
N GLN A 54 -88.91 29.18 -24.96
CA GLN A 54 -87.78 28.30 -24.69
C GLN A 54 -86.96 28.04 -25.96
N ALA A 55 -87.62 27.74 -27.09
CA ALA A 55 -86.95 27.56 -28.38
C ALA A 55 -86.20 28.83 -28.82
N LYS A 56 -86.81 30.02 -28.62
CA LYS A 56 -86.16 31.30 -28.93
C LYS A 56 -84.95 31.55 -28.04
N LYS A 57 -85.05 31.26 -26.75
CA LYS A 57 -83.93 31.39 -25.81
C LYS A 57 -82.78 30.43 -26.17
N GLU A 58 -83.09 29.17 -26.49
CA GLU A 58 -82.11 28.19 -26.96
C GLU A 58 -81.47 28.61 -28.29
N GLU A 59 -82.22 29.22 -29.20
CA GLU A 59 -81.71 29.78 -30.45
C GLU A 59 -80.76 30.94 -30.20
N ASP A 60 -81.12 31.87 -29.31
CA ASP A 60 -80.27 33.01 -28.93
C ASP A 60 -78.98 32.53 -28.22
N ASP A 61 -79.07 31.51 -27.36
CA ASP A 61 -77.91 30.89 -26.70
C ASP A 61 -77.00 30.18 -27.71
N LYS A 62 -77.56 29.39 -28.63
CA LYS A 62 -76.80 28.77 -29.72
C LYS A 62 -76.15 29.82 -30.61
N ARG A 63 -76.86 30.91 -30.93
CA ARG A 63 -76.33 31.99 -31.76
C ARG A 63 -75.14 32.69 -31.09
N ARG A 64 -75.23 32.96 -29.78
CA ARG A 64 -74.11 33.53 -29.00
C ARG A 64 -72.91 32.58 -28.96
N TYR A 65 -73.16 31.29 -28.71
CA TYR A 65 -72.11 30.27 -28.71
C TYR A 65 -71.42 30.14 -30.07
N LEU A 66 -72.19 30.16 -31.17
CA LEU A 66 -71.64 30.13 -32.53
C LEU A 66 -70.79 31.36 -32.84
N GLN A 67 -71.21 32.56 -32.41
CA GLN A 67 -70.42 33.78 -32.58
C GLN A 67 -69.09 33.72 -31.80
N GLU A 68 -69.09 33.12 -30.60
CA GLU A 68 -67.88 32.93 -29.82
C GLU A 68 -66.92 31.93 -30.46
N ILE A 69 -67.44 30.80 -30.96
CA ILE A 69 -66.66 29.84 -31.76
C ILE A 69 -66.07 30.53 -32.99
N GLU A 70 -66.88 31.28 -33.74
CA GLU A 70 -66.42 31.96 -34.95
C GLU A 70 -65.31 32.96 -34.64
N LYS A 71 -65.45 33.74 -33.57
CA LYS A 71 -64.39 34.65 -33.10
C LYS A 71 -63.11 33.90 -32.73
N ASN A 72 -63.22 32.79 -32.03
CA ASN A 72 -62.07 31.96 -31.65
C ASN A 72 -61.40 31.30 -32.87
N LEU A 73 -62.18 30.83 -33.85
CA LEU A 73 -61.68 30.27 -35.09
C LEU A 73 -60.95 31.32 -35.92
N ARG A 74 -61.53 32.52 -36.10
CA ARG A 74 -60.87 33.63 -36.80
C ARG A 74 -59.57 34.05 -36.10
N SER A 75 -59.53 34.04 -34.77
CA SER A 75 -58.30 34.33 -34.02
C SER A 75 -57.22 33.28 -34.26
N ARG A 76 -57.60 31.99 -34.31
CA ARG A 76 -56.68 30.88 -34.63
C ARG A 76 -56.20 30.93 -36.07
N GLU A 77 -57.07 31.21 -37.02
CA GLU A 77 -56.76 31.38 -38.45
C GLU A 77 -55.73 32.50 -38.64
N ASN A 78 -55.98 33.69 -38.08
CA ASN A 78 -55.02 34.80 -38.11
C ASN A 78 -53.67 34.45 -37.43
N ASN A 79 -53.66 33.61 -36.39
CA ASN A 79 -52.41 33.16 -35.76
C ASN A 79 -51.66 32.18 -36.67
N LEU A 80 -52.37 31.27 -37.33
CA LEU A 80 -51.81 30.31 -38.28
C LEU A 80 -51.24 31.03 -39.50
N ASP A 81 -51.95 32.01 -40.07
CA ASP A 81 -51.45 32.80 -41.20
C ASP A 81 -50.16 33.55 -40.85
N ARG A 82 -50.11 34.18 -39.67
CA ARG A 82 -48.88 34.83 -39.17
C ARG A 82 -47.72 33.84 -39.02
N ARG A 83 -47.98 32.63 -38.51
CA ARG A 83 -46.95 31.59 -38.40
C ARG A 83 -46.52 31.10 -39.78
N TYR A 84 -47.45 31.00 -40.72
CA TYR A 84 -47.17 30.59 -42.09
C TYR A 84 -46.27 31.60 -42.80
N ASP A 85 -46.56 32.90 -42.67
CA ASP A 85 -45.73 33.97 -43.22
C ASP A 85 -44.32 33.98 -42.64
N VAL A 86 -44.18 33.72 -41.33
CA VAL A 86 -42.87 33.59 -40.67
C VAL A 86 -42.10 32.38 -41.22
N LEU A 87 -42.76 31.23 -41.33
CA LEU A 87 -42.15 30.01 -41.87
C LEU A 87 -41.75 30.15 -43.34
N GLU A 88 -42.54 30.84 -44.16
CA GLU A 88 -42.18 31.14 -45.55
C GLU A 88 -40.92 32.01 -45.64
N LYS A 89 -40.82 33.04 -44.79
CA LYS A 89 -39.62 33.90 -44.71
C LYS A 89 -38.39 33.11 -44.27
N GLU A 90 -38.51 32.32 -43.21
CA GLU A 90 -37.42 31.46 -42.73
C GLU A 90 -36.98 30.45 -43.79
N LYS A 91 -37.93 29.84 -44.51
CA LYS A 91 -37.63 28.93 -45.61
C LYS A 91 -36.91 29.63 -46.77
N ALA A 92 -37.32 30.85 -47.11
CA ALA A 92 -36.65 31.65 -48.14
C ALA A 92 -35.21 32.00 -47.74
N GLU A 93 -34.99 32.36 -46.47
CA GLU A 93 -33.67 32.67 -45.92
C GLU A 93 -32.77 31.43 -45.85
N LEU A 94 -33.29 30.29 -45.40
CA LEU A 94 -32.56 29.01 -45.42
C LEU A 94 -32.16 28.59 -46.83
N ASN A 95 -33.05 28.76 -47.82
CA ASN A 95 -32.72 28.46 -49.21
C ASN A 95 -31.65 29.42 -49.77
N HIS A 96 -31.64 30.68 -49.33
CA HIS A 96 -30.59 31.63 -49.67
C HIS A 96 -29.24 31.20 -49.08
N GLN A 97 -29.19 30.93 -47.77
CA GLN A 97 -27.99 30.46 -47.07
C GLN A 97 -27.46 29.15 -47.68
N GLN A 98 -28.35 28.22 -48.05
CA GLN A 98 -27.95 26.97 -48.70
C GLN A 98 -27.27 27.22 -50.06
N ARG A 99 -27.80 28.15 -50.88
CA ARG A 99 -27.17 28.54 -52.15
C ARG A 99 -25.81 29.21 -51.91
N GLU A 100 -25.70 30.08 -50.90
CA GLU A 100 -24.43 30.70 -50.53
C GLU A 100 -23.40 29.65 -50.09
N ILE A 101 -23.77 28.70 -49.24
CA ILE A 101 -22.92 27.60 -48.79
C ILE A 101 -22.43 26.77 -49.98
N ILE A 102 -23.30 26.44 -50.93
CA ILE A 102 -22.92 25.71 -52.15
C ILE A 102 -21.90 26.51 -52.97
N SER A 103 -22.14 27.82 -53.15
CA SER A 103 -21.22 28.70 -53.88
C SER A 103 -19.87 28.85 -53.18
N LEU A 104 -19.86 28.97 -51.85
CA LEU A 104 -18.65 29.05 -51.03
C LEU A 104 -17.85 27.75 -51.10
N ARG A 105 -18.53 26.59 -51.07
CA ARG A 105 -17.87 25.28 -51.25
C ARG A 105 -17.22 25.16 -52.61
N GLN A 106 -17.89 25.59 -53.68
CA GLN A 106 -17.31 25.59 -55.03
C GLN A 106 -16.09 26.49 -55.12
N ARG A 107 -16.18 27.73 -54.62
CA ARG A 107 -15.04 28.67 -54.57
C ARG A 107 -13.88 28.14 -53.74
N LEU A 108 -14.16 27.52 -52.59
CA LEU A 108 -13.15 26.91 -51.73
C LEU A 108 -12.45 25.74 -52.44
N GLN A 109 -13.19 24.92 -53.17
CA GLN A 109 -12.64 23.80 -53.92
C GLN A 109 -11.77 24.28 -55.09
N GLU A 110 -12.18 25.35 -55.78
CA GLU A 110 -11.38 25.99 -56.83
C GLU A 110 -10.11 26.64 -56.26
N ALA A 111 -10.23 27.39 -55.17
CA ALA A 111 -9.09 27.99 -54.47
C ALA A 111 -8.10 26.93 -53.99
N ARG A 112 -8.60 25.81 -53.44
CA ARG A 112 -7.77 24.67 -53.04
C ARG A 112 -7.05 24.03 -54.22
N LYS A 113 -7.73 23.82 -55.36
CA LYS A 113 -7.09 23.32 -56.59
C LYS A 113 -6.03 24.28 -57.10
N GLN A 114 -6.28 25.58 -57.05
CA GLN A 114 -5.29 26.59 -57.43
C GLN A 114 -4.09 26.60 -56.48
N GLN A 115 -4.31 26.50 -55.17
CA GLN A 115 -3.25 26.40 -54.18
C GLN A 115 -2.44 25.12 -54.36
N GLU A 116 -3.09 23.98 -54.59
CA GLU A 116 -2.44 22.70 -54.91
C GLU A 116 -1.60 22.84 -56.20
N ALA A 117 -2.12 23.46 -57.26
CA ALA A 117 -1.36 23.69 -58.50
C ALA A 117 -0.19 24.67 -58.36
N VAL A 118 -0.34 25.71 -57.52
CA VAL A 118 0.75 26.67 -57.21
C VAL A 118 1.81 26.00 -56.34
N LEU A 119 1.42 25.18 -55.37
CA LEU A 119 2.34 24.39 -54.55
C LEU A 119 3.06 23.32 -55.38
N GLU A 120 2.38 22.64 -56.30
CA GLU A 120 2.99 21.70 -57.25
C GLU A 120 4.03 22.39 -58.15
N LYS A 121 3.72 23.61 -58.63
CA LYS A 121 4.64 24.41 -59.44
C LYS A 121 5.79 25.03 -58.65
N ALA A 122 5.54 25.48 -57.42
CA ALA A 122 6.52 26.12 -56.56
C ALA A 122 7.48 25.11 -55.91
N ALA A 123 7.00 23.90 -55.59
CA ALA A 123 7.77 22.94 -54.82
C ALA A 123 8.56 21.93 -55.67
N LYS A 124 8.19 21.63 -56.94
CA LYS A 124 8.76 20.51 -57.72
C LYS A 124 8.84 19.18 -56.93
N LEU A 125 8.02 19.00 -55.90
CA LEU A 125 8.03 17.85 -54.99
C LEU A 125 6.66 17.16 -55.07
N LYS A 126 6.66 15.83 -55.02
CA LYS A 126 5.41 15.07 -55.02
C LYS A 126 4.72 15.23 -53.66
N LYS A 127 3.39 15.08 -53.63
CA LYS A 127 2.55 15.19 -52.43
C LYS A 127 3.01 14.31 -51.26
N GLU A 128 3.59 13.16 -51.57
CA GLU A 128 4.16 12.21 -50.59
C GLU A 128 5.42 12.79 -49.93
N ASP A 129 6.32 13.39 -50.71
CA ASP A 129 7.56 14.00 -50.21
C ASP A 129 7.28 15.20 -49.29
N ALA A 130 6.25 15.99 -49.60
CA ALA A 130 5.84 17.13 -48.78
C ALA A 130 5.24 16.68 -47.43
N ARG A 131 4.48 15.57 -47.43
CA ARG A 131 3.94 14.96 -46.22
C ARG A 131 5.06 14.43 -45.33
N ASP A 132 6.04 13.74 -45.91
CA ASP A 132 7.17 13.20 -45.16
C ASP A 132 8.08 14.30 -44.61
N GLN A 133 8.27 15.41 -45.34
CA GLN A 133 8.98 16.58 -44.81
C GLN A 133 8.23 17.25 -43.66
N LEU A 134 6.90 17.37 -43.76
CA LEU A 134 6.07 17.90 -42.67
C LEU A 134 6.14 17.00 -41.43
N PHE A 135 6.06 15.68 -41.59
CA PHE A 135 6.23 14.75 -40.48
C PHE A 135 7.62 14.85 -39.86
N LYS A 136 8.69 14.98 -40.66
CA LYS A 136 10.05 15.20 -40.13
C LYS A 136 10.20 16.52 -39.35
N LEU A 137 9.49 17.57 -39.77
CA LEU A 137 9.49 18.84 -39.04
C LEU A 137 8.73 18.72 -37.72
N ILE A 138 7.55 18.10 -37.73
CA ILE A 138 6.74 17.85 -36.52
C ILE A 138 7.47 16.91 -35.55
N GLU A 139 8.10 15.84 -36.05
CA GLU A 139 8.93 14.94 -35.24
C GLU A 139 10.13 15.65 -34.61
N LYS A 140 10.67 16.68 -35.27
CA LYS A 140 11.78 17.49 -34.75
C LYS A 140 11.30 18.52 -33.72
N GLU A 141 10.14 19.11 -33.95
CA GLU A 141 9.55 20.15 -33.09
C GLU A 141 8.95 19.58 -31.81
N TYR A 142 8.23 18.46 -31.90
CA TYR A 142 7.52 17.84 -30.77
C TYR A 142 8.24 16.61 -30.22
N ARG A 143 9.51 16.39 -30.59
CA ARG A 143 10.28 15.22 -30.14
C ARG A 143 10.28 15.10 -28.62
N ASP A 144 10.57 16.21 -27.97
CA ASP A 144 10.73 16.28 -26.52
C ASP A 144 9.37 16.14 -25.81
N ASP A 145 8.31 16.72 -26.38
CA ASP A 145 6.93 16.59 -25.88
C ASP A 145 6.41 15.15 -26.00
N VAL A 146 6.67 14.49 -27.13
CA VAL A 146 6.33 13.08 -27.34
C VAL A 146 7.14 12.18 -26.38
N ILE A 147 8.43 12.45 -26.19
CA ILE A 147 9.25 11.72 -25.20
C ILE A 147 8.74 11.95 -23.78
N ALA A 148 8.37 13.17 -23.41
CA ALA A 148 7.81 13.50 -22.10
C ALA A 148 6.46 12.80 -21.89
N LYS A 149 5.59 12.79 -22.90
CA LYS A 149 4.30 12.09 -22.86
C LYS A 149 4.47 10.58 -22.73
N ILE A 150 5.39 9.97 -23.49
CA ILE A 150 5.71 8.53 -23.36
C ILE A 150 6.26 8.22 -21.96
N LYS A 151 7.13 9.07 -21.40
CA LYS A 151 7.64 8.88 -20.03
C LYS A 151 6.52 8.97 -19.00
N ALA A 152 5.64 9.95 -19.12
CA ALA A 152 4.49 10.12 -18.22
C ALA A 152 3.55 8.91 -18.29
N GLU A 153 3.20 8.45 -19.49
CA GLU A 153 2.35 7.27 -19.67
C GLU A 153 3.01 5.98 -19.18
N ARG A 154 4.34 5.84 -19.33
CA ARG A 154 5.08 4.71 -18.75
C ARG A 154 5.06 4.74 -17.22
N GLU A 155 5.17 5.92 -16.62
CA GLU A 155 5.12 6.03 -15.16
C GLU A 155 3.72 5.75 -14.63
N GLU A 156 2.67 6.28 -15.27
CA GLU A 156 1.28 5.97 -14.92
C GLU A 156 0.98 4.47 -15.05
N ALA A 157 1.42 3.84 -16.15
CA ALA A 157 1.30 2.39 -16.33
C ALA A 157 2.06 1.61 -15.25
N ARG A 158 3.22 2.10 -14.82
CA ARG A 158 4.04 1.49 -13.76
C ARG A 158 3.36 1.60 -12.39
N GLU A 159 2.80 2.76 -12.07
CA GLU A 159 2.04 2.97 -10.83
C GLU A 159 0.80 2.08 -10.80
N ALA A 160 0.03 2.01 -11.89
CA ALA A 160 -1.12 1.13 -12.02
C ALA A 160 -0.72 -0.35 -11.85
N ALA A 161 0.37 -0.78 -12.48
CA ALA A 161 0.91 -2.13 -12.34
C ALA A 161 1.34 -2.42 -10.89
N GLN A 162 1.90 -1.44 -10.17
CA GLN A 162 2.30 -1.62 -8.78
C GLN A 162 1.08 -1.80 -7.86
N VAL A 163 -0.01 -1.09 -8.12
CA VAL A 163 -1.28 -1.26 -7.39
C VAL A 163 -1.83 -2.67 -7.60
N GLU A 164 -1.91 -3.13 -8.85
CA GLU A 164 -2.43 -4.48 -9.15
C GLU A 164 -1.51 -5.58 -8.60
N ALA A 165 -0.18 -5.41 -8.70
CA ALA A 165 0.79 -6.34 -8.11
C ALA A 165 0.63 -6.47 -6.60
N ARG A 166 0.44 -5.35 -5.87
CA ARG A 166 0.18 -5.38 -4.43
C ARG A 166 -1.11 -6.13 -4.10
N LYS A 167 -2.15 -5.98 -4.94
CA LYS A 167 -3.44 -6.66 -4.77
C LYS A 167 -3.30 -8.16 -4.99
N ILE A 168 -2.63 -8.59 -6.06
CA ILE A 168 -2.34 -10.02 -6.32
C ILE A 168 -1.54 -10.62 -5.16
N LEU A 169 -0.45 -9.97 -4.73
CA LEU A 169 0.36 -10.45 -3.62
C LEU A 169 -0.43 -10.54 -2.32
N SER A 170 -1.27 -9.54 -2.02
CA SER A 170 -2.12 -9.55 -0.82
C SER A 170 -3.10 -10.73 -0.83
N LEU A 171 -3.74 -11.00 -1.97
CA LEU A 171 -4.66 -12.13 -2.13
C LEU A 171 -3.96 -13.48 -1.98
N VAL A 172 -2.76 -13.62 -2.56
CA VAL A 172 -1.96 -14.84 -2.44
C VAL A 172 -1.56 -15.06 -0.97
N ILE A 173 -1.07 -14.02 -0.29
CA ILE A 173 -0.67 -14.09 1.12
C ILE A 173 -1.86 -14.42 2.03
N GLU A 174 -3.02 -13.79 1.81
CA GLU A 174 -4.25 -14.04 2.58
C GLU A 174 -4.67 -15.51 2.50
N ARG A 175 -4.65 -16.10 1.30
CA ARG A 175 -5.01 -17.52 1.09
C ARG A 175 -4.04 -18.50 1.74
N LEU A 176 -2.80 -18.10 2.01
CA LEU A 176 -1.75 -18.92 2.61
C LEU A 176 -1.64 -18.79 4.13
N ALA A 177 -2.43 -17.93 4.76
CA ALA A 177 -2.37 -17.63 6.20
C ALA A 177 -2.84 -18.79 7.12
N SER A 178 -2.63 -20.05 6.73
CA SER A 178 -2.76 -21.20 7.61
C SER A 178 -1.50 -21.39 8.46
N GLU A 179 -1.69 -21.67 9.75
CA GLU A 179 -0.62 -22.03 10.68
C GLU A 179 -0.02 -23.40 10.30
N HIS A 180 1.12 -23.40 9.61
CA HIS A 180 1.97 -24.58 9.55
C HIS A 180 3.01 -24.46 10.66
N SER A 181 2.84 -25.25 11.71
CA SER A 181 3.77 -25.32 12.82
C SER A 181 5.14 -25.77 12.30
N ALA A 182 6.18 -24.99 12.56
CA ALA A 182 7.56 -25.42 12.31
C ALA A 182 7.88 -26.55 13.29
N ASP A 183 7.71 -27.81 12.86
CA ASP A 183 8.12 -28.96 13.64
C ASP A 183 9.64 -28.93 13.82
N ASN A 184 10.04 -28.55 15.03
CA ASN A 184 11.44 -28.42 15.39
C ASN A 184 11.94 -29.83 15.73
N THR A 185 12.69 -30.41 14.81
CA THR A 185 13.25 -31.74 14.99
C THR A 185 14.60 -31.64 15.69
N SER A 186 14.55 -31.47 17.02
CA SER A 186 15.75 -31.57 17.84
C SER A 186 16.33 -32.98 17.77
N ALA A 187 17.66 -33.06 17.65
CA ALA A 187 18.42 -34.31 17.61
C ALA A 187 18.73 -34.87 19.01
N ALA A 188 18.11 -34.30 20.05
CA ALA A 188 18.25 -34.73 21.42
C ALA A 188 17.27 -35.87 21.73
N ILE A 189 17.78 -36.91 22.39
CA ILE A 189 17.01 -38.08 22.82
C ILE A 189 17.03 -38.09 24.35
N THR A 190 15.85 -38.06 24.95
CA THR A 190 15.69 -38.15 26.40
C THR A 190 15.84 -39.59 26.86
N LEU A 191 16.70 -39.81 27.85
CA LEU A 191 16.91 -41.11 28.46
C LEU A 191 15.92 -41.31 29.62
N PRO A 192 15.41 -42.54 29.83
CA PRO A 192 14.53 -42.83 30.96
C PRO A 192 15.27 -42.90 32.31
N SER A 193 16.58 -43.17 32.30
CA SER A 193 17.43 -43.23 33.49
C SER A 193 18.92 -43.25 33.12
N GLU A 194 19.78 -42.90 34.08
CA GLU A 194 21.24 -43.02 33.95
C GLU A 194 21.73 -44.48 33.76
N ASP A 195 20.99 -45.49 34.24
CA ASP A 195 21.30 -46.91 33.93
C ASP A 195 21.23 -47.19 32.42
N MET A 196 20.32 -46.53 31.71
CA MET A 196 20.20 -46.65 30.26
C MET A 196 21.39 -46.01 29.55
N LYS A 197 21.93 -44.90 30.07
CA LYS A 197 23.17 -44.28 29.56
C LYS A 197 24.33 -45.29 29.58
N GLY A 198 24.50 -46.02 30.68
CA GLY A 198 25.52 -47.08 30.80
C GLY A 198 25.33 -48.25 29.83
N ARG A 199 24.09 -48.65 29.54
CA ARG A 199 23.78 -49.73 28.58
C ARG A 199 24.01 -49.31 27.12
N ILE A 200 23.76 -48.04 26.79
CA ILE A 200 24.02 -47.46 25.46
C ILE A 200 25.52 -47.48 25.16
N ILE A 201 26.35 -47.07 26.13
CA ILE A 201 27.81 -47.13 26.00
C ILE A 201 28.26 -48.60 25.91
N GLY A 202 27.78 -49.44 26.83
CA GLY A 202 28.20 -50.83 26.94
C GLY A 202 29.61 -50.99 27.53
N LYS A 203 30.02 -52.22 27.80
CA LYS A 203 31.39 -52.50 28.31
C LYS A 203 32.42 -52.03 27.28
N GLU A 204 33.34 -51.17 27.71
CA GLU A 204 34.40 -50.57 26.87
C GLU A 204 33.88 -49.76 25.66
N GLY A 205 32.64 -49.26 25.70
CA GLY A 205 32.07 -48.52 24.57
C GLY A 205 31.65 -49.40 23.38
N ARG A 206 31.60 -50.73 23.55
CA ARG A 206 31.30 -51.66 22.46
C ARG A 206 29.95 -51.41 21.79
N ASN A 207 28.92 -51.05 22.57
CA ASN A 207 27.57 -50.88 22.04
C ASN A 207 27.47 -49.58 21.23
N ILE A 208 28.02 -48.48 21.76
CA ILE A 208 28.04 -47.19 21.05
C ILE A 208 28.85 -47.27 19.76
N GLN A 209 30.04 -47.89 19.78
CA GLN A 209 30.86 -48.07 18.57
C GLN A 209 30.14 -48.88 17.47
N ILE A 210 29.41 -49.93 17.85
CA ILE A 210 28.64 -50.73 16.88
C ILE A 210 27.46 -49.91 16.34
N PHE A 211 26.78 -49.16 17.19
CA PHE A 211 25.69 -48.29 16.78
C PHE A 211 26.17 -47.21 15.81
N GLU A 212 27.27 -46.51 16.13
CA GLU A 212 27.91 -45.50 15.29
C GLU A 212 28.39 -46.09 13.97
N LYS A 213 29.01 -47.28 13.99
CA LYS A 213 29.42 -48.00 12.78
C LYS A 213 28.24 -48.38 11.89
N MET A 214 27.12 -48.82 12.47
CA MET A 214 25.94 -49.26 11.72
C MET A 214 25.13 -48.09 11.16
N THR A 215 25.07 -46.97 11.86
CA THR A 215 24.26 -45.80 11.47
C THR A 215 25.07 -44.72 10.75
N GLY A 216 26.39 -44.72 10.91
CA GLY A 216 27.28 -43.68 10.37
C GLY A 216 27.05 -42.31 11.03
N VAL A 217 26.66 -42.29 12.30
CA VAL A 217 26.48 -41.07 13.12
C VAL A 217 27.45 -41.09 14.28
N ASP A 218 27.72 -39.91 14.86
CA ASP A 218 28.47 -39.77 16.10
C ASP A 218 27.48 -39.50 17.24
N ILE A 219 27.61 -40.26 18.33
CA ILE A 219 26.77 -40.06 19.52
C ILE A 219 27.55 -39.24 20.53
N LEU A 220 27.03 -38.06 20.84
CA LEU A 220 27.59 -37.17 21.86
C LEU A 220 26.88 -37.42 23.19
N ILE A 221 27.66 -37.86 24.16
CA ILE A 221 27.25 -38.06 25.54
C ILE A 221 27.92 -36.99 26.38
N ASP A 222 27.20 -35.88 26.62
CA ASP A 222 27.69 -34.78 27.46
C ASP A 222 27.38 -35.01 28.96
N ASP A 223 27.87 -34.09 29.79
CA ASP A 223 27.59 -33.98 31.22
C ASP A 223 26.12 -33.61 31.52
N THR A 224 25.30 -33.36 30.50
CA THR A 224 23.87 -33.11 30.67
C THR A 224 23.18 -34.41 31.11
N PRO A 225 22.52 -34.44 32.28
CA PRO A 225 21.83 -35.63 32.76
C PRO A 225 20.66 -36.00 31.82
N ASP A 226 20.42 -37.31 31.71
CA ASP A 226 19.25 -37.87 31.01
C ASP A 226 19.08 -37.49 29.52
N THR A 227 20.14 -37.03 28.83
CA THR A 227 20.05 -36.68 27.39
C THR A 227 21.25 -37.18 26.60
N VAL A 228 21.00 -37.69 25.39
CA VAL A 228 22.01 -38.07 24.40
C VAL A 228 21.74 -37.32 23.11
N THR A 229 22.78 -36.76 22.50
CA THR A 229 22.67 -35.99 21.25
C THR A 229 23.23 -36.77 20.09
N VAL A 230 22.45 -36.90 19.01
CA VAL A 230 22.92 -37.53 17.76
C VAL A 230 23.48 -36.46 16.83
N SER A 231 24.77 -36.55 16.55
CA SER A 231 25.46 -35.69 15.59
C SER A 231 25.66 -36.44 14.27
N CYS A 232 25.15 -35.88 13.17
CA CYS A 232 25.40 -36.40 11.82
C CYS A 232 25.08 -35.32 10.80
N PHE A 233 25.90 -35.16 9.77
CA PHE A 233 25.64 -34.18 8.71
C PHE A 233 24.45 -34.57 7.84
N GLU A 234 24.26 -35.86 7.54
CA GLU A 234 23.15 -36.34 6.72
C GLU A 234 21.86 -36.47 7.56
N PRO A 235 20.79 -35.73 7.26
CA PRO A 235 19.60 -35.74 8.10
C PRO A 235 18.90 -37.10 8.14
N VAL A 236 18.80 -37.81 7.01
CA VAL A 236 18.12 -39.12 6.96
C VAL A 236 18.81 -40.14 7.89
N ARG A 237 20.15 -40.15 7.92
CA ARG A 237 20.91 -40.98 8.87
C ARG A 237 20.68 -40.54 10.31
N ARG A 238 20.68 -39.24 10.58
CA ARG A 238 20.41 -38.67 11.90
C ARG A 238 19.05 -39.13 12.46
N PHE A 239 18.00 -39.09 11.63
CA PHE A 239 16.66 -39.55 12.03
C PHE A 239 16.56 -41.06 12.12
N THR A 240 17.25 -41.81 11.25
CA THR A 240 17.32 -43.27 11.34
C THR A 240 17.98 -43.70 12.66
N ALA A 241 19.07 -43.06 13.05
CA ALA A 241 19.72 -43.26 14.34
C ALA A 241 18.81 -42.87 15.50
N LYS A 242 18.12 -41.72 15.42
CA LYS A 242 17.16 -41.31 16.45
C LYS A 242 16.06 -42.36 16.67
N LEU A 243 15.41 -42.78 15.59
CA LEU A 243 14.35 -43.80 15.64
C LEU A 243 14.88 -45.15 16.14
N ALA A 244 16.07 -45.56 15.70
CA ALA A 244 16.69 -46.79 16.16
C ALA A 244 16.99 -46.74 17.66
N MET A 245 17.52 -45.62 18.16
CA MET A 245 17.83 -45.41 19.57
C MET A 245 16.56 -45.38 20.42
N GLU A 246 15.52 -44.66 20.01
CA GLU A 246 14.22 -44.65 20.70
C GLU A 246 13.62 -46.05 20.83
N LYS A 247 13.72 -46.87 19.78
CA LYS A 247 13.27 -48.27 19.81
C LYS A 247 14.12 -49.15 20.73
N LEU A 248 15.44 -48.96 20.73
CA LEU A 248 16.35 -49.68 21.64
C LEU A 248 16.09 -49.30 23.11
N LEU A 249 15.79 -48.03 23.38
CA LEU A 249 15.43 -47.54 24.70
C LEU A 249 14.08 -48.12 25.16
N ALA A 250 13.09 -48.18 24.28
CA ALA A 250 11.79 -48.78 24.57
C ALA A 250 11.87 -50.29 24.85
N ASP A 251 12.76 -51.02 24.15
CA ASP A 251 12.99 -52.46 24.35
C ASP A 251 13.83 -52.75 25.61
N GLY A 252 14.64 -51.79 26.07
CA GLY A 252 15.46 -51.91 27.29
C GLY A 252 16.67 -52.86 27.19
N ARG A 253 16.82 -53.55 26.05
CA ARG A 253 17.88 -54.53 25.77
C ARG A 253 18.81 -54.01 24.67
N ILE A 254 20.00 -53.58 25.07
CA ILE A 254 21.01 -53.02 24.16
C ILE A 254 22.18 -53.99 24.07
N ASN A 255 22.20 -54.80 23.00
CA ASN A 255 23.30 -55.70 22.68
C ASN A 255 23.65 -55.59 21.17
N PRO A 256 24.85 -56.03 20.74
CA PRO A 256 25.31 -55.89 19.36
C PRO A 256 24.32 -56.39 18.30
N SER A 257 23.80 -57.62 18.47
CA SER A 257 22.87 -58.22 17.50
C SER A 257 21.55 -57.47 17.42
N ARG A 258 21.05 -56.96 18.55
CA ARG A 258 19.81 -56.20 18.61
C ARG A 258 19.96 -54.80 18.02
N ILE A 259 21.12 -54.16 18.23
CA ILE A 259 21.47 -52.89 17.58
C ILE A 259 21.42 -53.05 16.06
N GLU A 260 22.09 -54.06 15.51
CA GLU A 260 22.09 -54.32 14.06
C GLU A 260 20.68 -54.56 13.51
N GLU A 261 19.87 -55.38 14.19
CA GLU A 261 18.49 -55.68 13.79
C GLU A 261 17.60 -54.41 13.84
N THR A 262 17.72 -53.61 14.89
CA THR A 262 16.88 -52.43 15.11
C THR A 262 17.23 -51.31 14.16
N VAL A 263 18.53 -51.11 13.88
CA VAL A 263 18.99 -50.14 12.88
C VAL A 263 18.46 -50.50 11.49
N LYS A 264 18.54 -51.76 11.06
CA LYS A 264 17.97 -52.20 9.77
C LYS A 264 16.46 -51.96 9.70
N LYS A 265 15.72 -52.28 10.77
CA LYS A 265 14.28 -52.03 10.85
C LYS A 265 13.94 -50.54 10.80
N ALA A 266 14.72 -49.69 11.48
CA ALA A 266 14.55 -48.24 11.45
C ALA A 266 14.85 -47.69 10.05
N GLU A 267 15.88 -48.19 9.38
CA GLU A 267 16.24 -47.80 8.01
C GLU A 267 15.12 -48.15 7.01
N GLU A 268 14.53 -49.35 7.10
CA GLU A 268 13.39 -49.74 6.27
C GLU A 268 12.15 -48.85 6.50
N GLU A 269 11.89 -48.46 7.76
CA GLU A 269 10.75 -47.60 8.11
C GLU A 269 10.95 -46.17 7.62
N ILE A 270 12.13 -45.59 7.84
CA ILE A 270 12.47 -44.26 7.33
C ILE A 270 12.42 -44.23 5.80
N ASN A 271 12.92 -45.27 5.12
CA ASN A 271 12.84 -45.34 3.66
C ASN A 271 11.39 -45.38 3.15
N LYS A 272 10.49 -46.09 3.84
CA LYS A 272 9.05 -46.09 3.52
C LYS A 272 8.45 -44.71 3.76
N GLU A 273 8.82 -44.04 4.84
CA GLU A 273 8.37 -42.70 5.18
C GLU A 273 8.84 -41.65 4.17
N VAL A 274 10.11 -41.69 3.76
CA VAL A 274 10.67 -40.85 2.69
C VAL A 274 9.84 -41.00 1.42
N ARG A 275 9.61 -42.24 0.96
CA ARG A 275 8.83 -42.49 -0.25
C ARG A 275 7.41 -41.94 -0.14
N LYS A 276 6.74 -42.23 0.98
CA LYS A 276 5.37 -41.74 1.24
C LYS A 276 5.32 -40.22 1.29
N ALA A 277 6.29 -39.56 1.90
CA ALA A 277 6.35 -38.10 1.99
C ALA A 277 6.50 -37.44 0.60
N GLY A 278 7.36 -38.00 -0.26
CA GLY A 278 7.51 -37.50 -1.63
C GLY A 278 6.27 -37.71 -2.50
N GLU A 279 5.65 -38.90 -2.42
CA GLU A 279 4.39 -39.21 -3.10
C GLU A 279 3.25 -38.30 -2.63
N GLN A 280 3.14 -38.08 -1.32
CA GLN A 280 2.14 -37.20 -0.72
C GLN A 280 2.34 -35.74 -1.15
N ALA A 281 3.58 -35.23 -1.11
CA ALA A 281 3.88 -33.87 -1.53
C ALA A 281 3.51 -33.61 -3.00
N ALA A 282 3.82 -34.56 -3.90
CA ALA A 282 3.44 -34.48 -5.30
C ALA A 282 1.92 -34.56 -5.50
N TYR A 283 1.23 -35.40 -4.73
CA TYR A 283 -0.23 -35.53 -4.77
C TYR A 283 -0.94 -34.25 -4.30
N GLU A 284 -0.58 -33.73 -3.13
CA GLU A 284 -1.18 -32.52 -2.53
C GLU A 284 -1.00 -31.28 -3.41
N THR A 285 0.19 -31.14 -4.02
CA THR A 285 0.47 -30.03 -4.94
C THR A 285 -0.09 -30.22 -6.35
N SER A 286 -0.72 -31.37 -6.62
CA SER A 286 -1.23 -31.78 -7.94
C SER A 286 -0.14 -31.81 -9.02
N VAL A 287 1.07 -32.24 -8.67
CA VAL A 287 2.20 -32.41 -9.58
C VAL A 287 2.29 -33.86 -10.03
N ALA A 288 1.89 -34.13 -11.28
CA ALA A 288 1.92 -35.48 -11.85
C ALA A 288 3.12 -35.73 -12.77
N GLY A 289 3.49 -37.01 -12.91
CA GLY A 289 4.49 -37.48 -13.87
C GLY A 289 5.94 -37.32 -13.42
N LEU A 290 6.21 -37.28 -12.12
CA LEU A 290 7.58 -37.33 -11.59
C LEU A 290 8.06 -38.79 -11.51
N HIS A 291 9.35 -39.00 -11.81
CA HIS A 291 9.97 -40.33 -11.72
C HIS A 291 9.97 -40.83 -10.26
N PRO A 292 9.77 -42.14 -9.98
CA PRO A 292 9.77 -42.68 -8.61
C PRO A 292 11.01 -42.32 -7.79
N ASP A 293 12.20 -42.33 -8.42
CA ASP A 293 13.43 -41.94 -7.73
C ASP A 293 13.47 -40.44 -7.41
N LEU A 294 12.86 -39.59 -8.24
CA LEU A 294 12.74 -38.16 -7.98
C LEU A 294 11.81 -37.90 -6.78
N LEU A 295 10.71 -38.66 -6.68
CA LEU A 295 9.84 -38.64 -5.50
C LEU A 295 10.58 -39.09 -4.23
N LYS A 296 11.46 -40.10 -4.34
CA LYS A 296 12.32 -40.52 -3.23
C LYS A 296 13.28 -39.40 -2.79
N ILE A 297 13.90 -38.69 -3.73
CA ILE A 297 14.80 -37.56 -3.39
C ILE A 297 13.99 -36.41 -2.76
N LEU A 298 12.83 -36.06 -3.33
CA LEU A 298 11.92 -35.05 -2.78
C LEU A 298 11.54 -35.40 -1.33
N GLY A 299 11.19 -36.65 -1.07
CA GLY A 299 10.84 -37.12 0.27
C GLY A 299 11.95 -36.99 1.31
N ARG A 300 13.23 -37.02 0.92
CA ARG A 300 14.37 -36.81 1.85
C ARG A 300 14.35 -35.42 2.45
N LEU A 301 13.79 -34.42 1.75
CA LEU A 301 13.66 -33.05 2.24
C LEU A 301 12.77 -32.97 3.50
N LYS A 302 11.92 -33.98 3.77
CA LYS A 302 11.13 -34.06 5.01
C LYS A 302 12.02 -34.03 6.26
N PHE A 303 13.23 -34.58 6.16
CA PHE A 303 14.16 -34.65 7.28
C PHE A 303 15.18 -33.51 7.25
N ARG A 304 15.16 -32.65 6.22
CA ARG A 304 16.07 -31.52 6.08
C ARG A 304 15.40 -30.26 6.62
N THR A 305 16.12 -29.53 7.46
CA THR A 305 15.77 -28.17 7.86
C THR A 305 16.79 -27.18 7.32
N SER A 306 16.32 -26.00 6.92
CA SER A 306 17.15 -24.88 6.48
C SER A 306 16.61 -23.61 7.14
N TYR A 307 17.49 -22.88 7.85
CA TYR A 307 17.10 -21.69 8.63
C TYR A 307 15.90 -21.90 9.59
N GLY A 308 15.77 -23.11 10.14
CA GLY A 308 14.68 -23.47 11.06
C GLY A 308 13.37 -23.89 10.38
N GLN A 309 13.26 -23.84 9.05
CA GLN A 309 12.11 -24.33 8.28
C GLN A 309 12.37 -25.73 7.72
N ASN A 310 11.34 -26.58 7.72
CA ASN A 310 11.38 -27.85 7.00
C ASN A 310 11.43 -27.61 5.47
N VAL A 311 12.37 -28.21 4.75
CA VAL A 311 12.59 -27.92 3.32
C VAL A 311 11.50 -28.54 2.44
N LEU A 312 10.95 -29.71 2.79
CA LEU A 312 9.83 -30.29 2.05
C LEU A 312 8.58 -29.42 2.18
N GLN A 313 8.28 -28.98 3.41
CA GLN A 313 7.16 -28.09 3.67
C GLN A 313 7.33 -26.77 2.92
N HIS A 314 8.53 -26.18 2.97
CA HIS A 314 8.87 -24.99 2.20
C HIS A 314 8.59 -25.18 0.70
N SER A 315 8.98 -26.34 0.13
CA SER A 315 8.77 -26.63 -1.29
C SER A 315 7.28 -26.79 -1.65
N ILE A 316 6.48 -27.41 -0.79
CA ILE A 316 5.02 -27.54 -0.95
C ILE A 316 4.37 -26.15 -0.92
N GLU A 317 4.76 -25.30 0.03
CA GLU A 317 4.23 -23.94 0.18
C GLU A 317 4.60 -23.05 -1.00
N SER A 318 5.87 -23.09 -1.42
CA SER A 318 6.36 -22.42 -2.62
C SER A 318 5.58 -22.89 -3.86
N THR A 319 5.17 -24.15 -3.92
CA THR A 319 4.33 -24.69 -5.00
C THR A 319 2.93 -24.09 -5.02
N TYR A 320 2.29 -23.94 -3.84
CA TYR A 320 0.98 -23.27 -3.75
C TYR A 320 1.06 -21.79 -4.13
N ILE A 321 2.09 -21.08 -3.65
CA ILE A 321 2.34 -19.67 -4.01
C ILE A 321 2.52 -19.54 -5.53
N ALA A 322 3.43 -20.34 -6.10
CA ALA A 322 3.73 -20.32 -7.53
C ALA A 322 2.50 -20.65 -8.37
N SER A 323 1.67 -21.60 -7.94
CA SER A 323 0.42 -21.93 -8.63
C SER A 323 -0.55 -20.75 -8.69
N MET A 324 -0.72 -20.02 -7.57
CA MET A 324 -1.64 -18.89 -7.51
C MET A 324 -1.10 -17.72 -8.34
N LEU A 325 0.19 -17.40 -8.21
CA LEU A 325 0.83 -16.34 -8.99
C LEU A 325 0.77 -16.63 -10.49
N ALA A 326 1.07 -17.86 -10.91
CA ALA A 326 0.98 -18.23 -12.32
C ALA A 326 -0.44 -18.10 -12.87
N SER A 327 -1.45 -18.47 -12.08
CA SER A 327 -2.86 -18.34 -12.48
C SER A 327 -3.28 -16.87 -12.64
N GLU A 328 -2.89 -15.98 -11.72
CA GLU A 328 -3.24 -14.56 -11.77
C GLU A 328 -2.47 -13.81 -12.87
N LEU A 329 -1.23 -14.22 -13.16
CA LEU A 329 -0.37 -13.60 -14.17
C LEU A 329 -0.54 -14.19 -15.58
N GLY A 330 -1.33 -15.26 -15.74
CA GLY A 330 -1.53 -15.95 -17.02
C GLY A 330 -0.31 -16.75 -17.51
N ALA A 331 0.56 -17.19 -16.61
CA ALA A 331 1.73 -18.03 -16.90
C ALA A 331 1.39 -19.53 -16.85
N ASP A 332 2.32 -20.41 -17.22
CA ASP A 332 2.10 -21.86 -17.14
C ASP A 332 2.10 -22.34 -15.68
N VAL A 333 0.90 -22.65 -15.17
CA VAL A 333 0.67 -23.13 -13.81
C VAL A 333 1.35 -24.48 -13.55
N ASN A 334 1.30 -25.42 -14.51
CA ASN A 334 1.87 -26.75 -14.32
C ASN A 334 3.39 -26.72 -14.30
N LEU A 335 3.98 -25.89 -15.15
CA LEU A 335 5.42 -25.64 -15.18
C LEU A 335 5.87 -25.01 -13.87
N SER A 336 5.20 -23.94 -13.44
CA SER A 336 5.51 -23.21 -12.21
C SER A 336 5.41 -24.11 -10.98
N LYS A 337 4.38 -24.97 -10.90
CA LYS A 337 4.24 -25.95 -9.83
C LYS A 337 5.39 -26.97 -9.80
N LYS A 338 5.73 -27.55 -10.95
CA LYS A 338 6.82 -28.54 -11.04
C LYS A 338 8.17 -27.92 -10.66
N ALA A 339 8.46 -26.73 -11.16
CA ALA A 339 9.69 -26.03 -10.85
C ALA A 339 9.76 -25.63 -9.37
N ALA A 340 8.67 -25.07 -8.81
CA ALA A 340 8.61 -24.70 -7.40
C ALA A 340 8.69 -25.90 -6.44
N LEU A 341 8.15 -27.07 -6.79
CA LEU A 341 8.27 -28.26 -5.94
C LEU A 341 9.69 -28.81 -5.90
N LEU A 342 10.46 -28.61 -6.98
CA LEU A 342 11.77 -29.22 -7.19
C LEU A 342 12.94 -28.24 -7.05
N HIS A 343 12.69 -26.94 -6.87
CA HIS A 343 13.72 -25.90 -6.87
C HIS A 343 14.86 -26.19 -5.87
N ASP A 344 14.49 -26.75 -4.72
CA ASP A 344 15.38 -27.02 -3.58
C ASP A 344 15.80 -28.49 -3.45
N ILE A 345 15.50 -29.34 -4.43
CA ILE A 345 15.75 -30.80 -4.34
C ILE A 345 17.24 -31.14 -4.22
N GLY A 346 18.13 -30.25 -4.67
CA GLY A 346 19.57 -30.35 -4.47
C GLY A 346 19.98 -30.39 -2.99
N LYS A 347 19.22 -29.77 -2.06
CA LYS A 347 19.49 -29.82 -0.61
C LYS A 347 19.33 -31.23 -0.01
N ALA A 348 18.79 -32.19 -0.77
CA ALA A 348 18.71 -33.59 -0.36
C ALA A 348 19.99 -34.39 -0.67
N VAL A 349 20.88 -33.88 -1.53
CA VAL A 349 22.09 -34.58 -2.03
C VAL A 349 23.34 -33.70 -2.06
N ASP A 350 23.28 -32.50 -1.47
CA ASP A 350 24.36 -31.50 -1.44
C ASP A 350 25.65 -31.98 -0.77
N GLN A 351 25.59 -33.06 0.01
CA GLN A 351 26.76 -33.68 0.64
C GLN A 351 27.53 -34.64 -0.28
N ASP A 352 26.84 -35.21 -1.26
CA ASP A 352 27.42 -36.17 -2.21
C ASP A 352 28.02 -35.46 -3.44
N VAL A 353 27.56 -34.23 -3.72
CA VAL A 353 27.88 -33.48 -4.94
C VAL A 353 28.29 -32.06 -4.57
N ALA A 354 29.53 -31.68 -4.90
CA ALA A 354 30.02 -30.32 -4.71
C ALA A 354 29.34 -29.34 -5.67
N GLY A 355 28.70 -28.30 -5.13
CA GLY A 355 28.06 -27.25 -5.92
C GLY A 355 26.99 -26.51 -5.12
N ALA A 356 26.52 -25.39 -5.67
CA ALA A 356 25.37 -24.72 -5.09
C ALA A 356 24.08 -25.49 -5.38
N HIS A 357 23.16 -25.55 -4.41
CA HIS A 357 22.01 -26.44 -4.45
C HIS A 357 21.08 -26.22 -5.65
N HIS A 358 20.93 -24.99 -6.15
CA HIS A 358 20.15 -24.67 -7.35
C HIS A 358 20.71 -25.30 -8.63
N HIS A 359 22.05 -25.30 -8.80
CA HIS A 359 22.68 -26.01 -9.92
C HIS A 359 22.55 -27.53 -9.78
N ILE A 360 22.64 -28.05 -8.56
CA ILE A 360 22.44 -29.49 -8.29
C ILE A 360 20.97 -29.87 -8.58
N SER A 361 20.00 -29.07 -8.15
CA SER A 361 18.57 -29.26 -8.47
C SER A 361 18.34 -29.30 -9.99
N ALA A 362 18.99 -28.39 -10.74
CA ALA A 362 18.91 -28.36 -12.20
C ALA A 362 19.51 -29.60 -12.86
N GLN A 363 20.66 -30.07 -12.39
CA GLN A 363 21.31 -31.30 -12.88
C GLN A 363 20.46 -32.55 -12.58
N ILE A 364 19.87 -32.63 -11.39
CA ILE A 364 18.92 -33.70 -11.04
C ILE A 364 17.74 -33.66 -12.00
N ALA A 365 17.16 -32.47 -12.23
CA ALA A 365 16.03 -32.31 -13.11
C ALA A 365 16.34 -32.72 -14.56
N GLU A 366 17.53 -32.37 -15.05
CA GLU A 366 18.04 -32.77 -16.36
C GLU A 366 18.21 -34.29 -16.47
N LYS A 367 18.82 -34.92 -15.45
CA LYS A 367 19.02 -36.38 -15.41
C LYS A 367 17.72 -37.16 -15.50
N TYR A 368 16.63 -36.65 -14.94
CA TYR A 368 15.29 -37.28 -14.99
C TYR A 368 14.43 -36.79 -16.18
N GLY A 369 15.00 -36.05 -17.12
CA GLY A 369 14.35 -35.71 -18.39
C GLY A 369 13.28 -34.62 -18.30
N LEU A 370 13.37 -33.71 -17.31
CA LEU A 370 12.48 -32.54 -17.25
C LEU A 370 12.76 -31.57 -18.41
N SER A 371 11.76 -30.75 -18.77
CA SER A 371 11.90 -29.81 -19.89
C SER A 371 12.87 -28.67 -19.55
N LYS A 372 13.53 -28.11 -20.58
CA LYS A 372 14.49 -27.01 -20.42
C LYS A 372 13.92 -25.80 -19.67
N ASN A 373 12.63 -25.51 -19.85
CA ASN A 373 11.98 -24.39 -19.17
C ASN A 373 11.80 -24.66 -17.66
N ILE A 374 11.52 -25.91 -17.25
CA ILE A 374 11.45 -26.30 -15.83
C ILE A 374 12.86 -26.25 -15.22
N ILE A 375 13.85 -26.78 -15.94
CA ILE A 375 15.25 -26.78 -15.49
C ILE A 375 15.74 -25.34 -15.30
N HIS A 376 15.46 -24.44 -16.25
CA HIS A 376 15.84 -23.03 -16.14
C HIS A 376 15.12 -22.33 -14.98
N ALA A 377 13.82 -22.58 -14.76
CA ALA A 377 13.10 -22.01 -13.62
C ALA A 377 13.63 -22.51 -12.26
N ILE A 378 14.06 -23.78 -12.20
CA ILE A 378 14.76 -24.35 -11.04
C ILE A 378 16.14 -23.73 -10.88
N GLU A 379 16.92 -23.56 -11.93
CA GLU A 379 18.29 -23.04 -11.82
C GLU A 379 18.31 -21.54 -11.46
N ALA A 380 17.38 -20.77 -12.02
CA ALA A 380 17.28 -19.33 -11.85
C ALA A 380 16.43 -18.88 -10.65
N HIS A 381 16.11 -19.78 -9.70
CA HIS A 381 15.39 -19.33 -8.49
C HIS A 381 16.29 -18.50 -7.55
N HIS A 382 17.61 -18.59 -7.70
CA HIS A 382 18.58 -17.66 -7.11
C HIS A 382 19.15 -16.70 -8.16
N ASP A 383 19.86 -15.66 -7.69
CA ASP A 383 20.37 -14.57 -8.56
C ASP A 383 21.61 -14.95 -9.39
N ASP A 384 22.11 -16.18 -9.25
CA ASP A 384 23.26 -16.68 -10.02
C ASP A 384 22.97 -16.83 -11.52
N VAL A 385 21.70 -17.12 -11.87
CA VAL A 385 21.23 -17.22 -13.26
C VAL A 385 20.08 -16.25 -13.50
N GLU A 386 20.14 -15.55 -14.63
CA GLU A 386 19.11 -14.60 -15.03
C GLU A 386 17.77 -15.32 -15.29
N ALA A 387 16.70 -14.84 -14.63
CA ALA A 387 15.34 -15.32 -14.85
C ALA A 387 14.78 -14.74 -16.15
N LYS A 388 14.95 -15.49 -17.25
CA LYS A 388 14.50 -15.13 -18.60
C LYS A 388 13.01 -15.35 -18.87
N THR A 389 12.31 -16.09 -18.00
CA THR A 389 10.90 -16.48 -18.17
C THR A 389 10.07 -16.00 -17.00
N VAL A 390 8.77 -15.80 -17.23
CA VAL A 390 7.83 -15.38 -16.18
C VAL A 390 7.76 -16.44 -15.09
N GLU A 391 7.80 -17.72 -15.46
CA GLU A 391 7.77 -18.84 -14.52
C GLU A 391 9.02 -18.89 -13.63
N ALA A 392 10.20 -18.57 -14.14
CA ALA A 392 11.42 -18.47 -13.33
C ALA A 392 11.31 -17.35 -12.29
N ILE A 393 10.73 -16.20 -12.68
CA ILE A 393 10.45 -15.08 -11.76
C ILE A 393 9.42 -15.51 -10.71
N ILE A 394 8.36 -16.22 -11.11
CA ILE A 394 7.32 -16.72 -10.18
C ILE A 394 7.92 -17.66 -9.14
N VAL A 395 8.77 -18.61 -9.55
CA VAL A 395 9.44 -19.56 -8.63
C VAL A 395 10.32 -18.80 -7.63
N ARG A 396 11.10 -17.82 -8.09
CA ARG A 396 11.93 -16.96 -7.24
C ARG A 396 11.10 -16.17 -6.22
N VAL A 397 9.99 -15.57 -6.68
CA VAL A 397 9.07 -14.83 -5.80
C VAL A 397 8.42 -15.77 -4.79
N ALA A 398 8.05 -16.98 -5.21
CA ALA A 398 7.45 -17.98 -4.34
C ALA A 398 8.39 -18.45 -3.22
N ASP A 399 9.66 -18.73 -3.54
CA ASP A 399 10.70 -19.04 -2.55
C ASP A 399 10.87 -17.90 -1.54
N ALA A 400 10.99 -16.66 -2.03
CA ALA A 400 11.15 -15.48 -1.19
C ALA A 400 9.95 -15.27 -0.24
N ILE A 401 8.71 -15.39 -0.74
CA ILE A 401 7.49 -15.27 0.08
C ILE A 401 7.44 -16.40 1.12
N SER A 402 7.75 -17.63 0.72
CA SER A 402 7.74 -18.79 1.61
C SER A 402 8.74 -18.61 2.76
N GLY A 403 9.96 -18.14 2.46
CA GLY A 403 11.04 -17.96 3.41
C GLY A 403 10.99 -16.68 4.27
N ALA A 404 10.29 -15.63 3.82
CA ALA A 404 10.20 -14.35 4.55
C ALA A 404 9.05 -14.30 5.57
N ARG A 405 8.25 -15.37 5.71
CA ARG A 405 7.12 -15.40 6.64
C ARG A 405 7.57 -15.27 8.10
N PRO A 406 6.93 -14.41 8.91
CA PRO A 406 7.20 -14.32 10.35
C PRO A 406 7.05 -15.70 11.02
N GLY A 407 8.12 -16.21 11.61
CA GLY A 407 8.16 -17.54 12.23
C GLY A 407 8.59 -18.70 11.31
N ALA A 408 8.66 -18.51 9.98
CA ALA A 408 9.18 -19.52 9.04
C ALA A 408 10.70 -19.65 9.15
N ARG A 409 11.40 -18.50 9.23
CA ARG A 409 12.78 -18.42 9.67
C ARG A 409 12.78 -17.80 11.06
N ARG A 410 13.02 -18.60 12.10
CA ARG A 410 13.42 -18.01 13.37
C ARG A 410 14.81 -17.43 13.12
N ASP A 411 14.99 -16.13 13.39
CA ASP A 411 16.33 -15.58 13.58
C ASP A 411 17.05 -16.56 14.50
N THR A 412 18.08 -17.23 13.98
CA THR A 412 18.86 -18.14 14.81
C THR A 412 19.36 -17.34 16.00
N VAL A 413 19.35 -17.92 17.19
CA VAL A 413 19.93 -17.28 18.38
C VAL A 413 21.33 -16.77 18.02
N ASP A 414 22.07 -17.49 17.17
CA ASP A 414 23.36 -17.09 16.61
C ASP A 414 23.32 -15.82 15.74
N ALA A 415 22.34 -15.64 14.84
CA ALA A 415 22.24 -14.42 14.05
C ALA A 415 21.86 -13.21 14.92
N TYR A 416 21.00 -13.43 15.93
CA TYR A 416 20.67 -12.43 16.92
C TYR A 416 21.88 -12.07 17.81
N LEU A 417 22.63 -13.07 18.27
CA LEU A 417 23.86 -12.90 19.06
C LEU A 417 24.93 -12.20 18.24
N LYS A 418 25.13 -12.59 16.97
CA LYS A 418 26.11 -11.96 16.08
C LYS A 418 25.75 -10.51 15.77
N ARG A 419 24.46 -10.22 15.60
CA ARG A 419 23.98 -8.83 15.44
C ARG A 419 24.20 -8.01 16.71
N LEU A 420 23.97 -8.58 17.89
CA LEU A 420 24.29 -7.92 19.17
C LEU A 420 25.79 -7.71 19.31
N GLU A 421 26.61 -8.68 18.94
CA GLU A 421 28.06 -8.61 18.99
C GLU A 421 28.61 -7.57 18.01
N GLU A 422 28.09 -7.48 16.79
CA GLU A 422 28.42 -6.42 15.82
C GLU A 422 28.06 -5.02 16.36
N LEU A 423 26.90 -4.91 17.01
CA LEU A 423 26.43 -3.68 17.65
C LEU A 423 27.30 -3.29 18.86
N GLU A 424 27.70 -4.25 19.69
CA GLU A 424 28.62 -4.06 20.80
C GLU A 424 30.02 -3.68 20.31
N ASN A 425 30.52 -4.34 19.26
CA ASN A 425 31.82 -4.02 18.65
C ASN A 425 31.86 -2.63 18.03
N LEU A 426 30.78 -2.22 17.33
CA LEU A 426 30.63 -0.86 16.83
C LEU A 426 30.66 0.15 17.98
N THR A 427 29.98 -0.15 19.08
CA THR A 427 29.91 0.75 20.23
C THR A 427 31.22 0.80 21.01
N ASN A 428 31.96 -0.31 21.08
CA ASN A 428 33.31 -0.39 21.64
C ASN A 428 34.36 0.32 20.75
N SER A 429 34.07 0.58 19.48
CA SER A 429 34.98 1.30 18.59
C SER A 429 35.07 2.80 18.87
N PHE A 430 34.12 3.36 19.64
CA PHE A 430 34.16 4.77 20.03
C PHE A 430 35.22 5.03 21.11
N GLU A 431 36.05 6.04 20.87
CA GLU A 431 37.14 6.42 21.78
C GLU A 431 36.61 6.82 23.16
N GLY A 432 37.09 6.13 24.20
CA GLY A 432 36.66 6.29 25.59
C GLY A 432 35.64 5.26 26.09
N VAL A 433 35.05 4.44 25.21
CA VAL A 433 34.24 3.28 25.61
C VAL A 433 35.17 2.11 25.91
N GLU A 434 35.18 1.65 27.17
CA GLU A 434 35.95 0.49 27.60
C GLU A 434 35.19 -0.82 27.33
N LYS A 435 33.86 -0.80 27.50
CA LYS A 435 32.98 -1.94 27.22
C LYS A 435 31.54 -1.49 27.00
N SER A 436 30.80 -2.20 26.17
CA SER A 436 29.38 -1.97 25.96
C SER A 436 28.61 -3.28 25.88
N TYR A 437 27.39 -3.28 26.43
CA TYR A 437 26.47 -4.39 26.41
C TYR A 437 25.09 -3.93 25.95
N ALA A 438 24.51 -4.62 24.98
CA ALA A 438 23.17 -4.35 24.49
C ALA A 438 22.13 -5.15 25.31
N ILE A 439 21.22 -4.44 25.97
CA ILE A 439 20.18 -5.00 26.87
C ILE A 439 18.80 -4.87 26.21
N GLN A 440 17.94 -5.88 26.39
CA GLN A 440 16.59 -5.96 25.80
C GLN A 440 16.57 -5.74 24.27
N ALA A 441 17.23 -6.62 23.52
CA ALA A 441 17.23 -6.58 22.05
C ALA A 441 17.67 -5.22 21.45
N GLY A 442 18.70 -4.61 22.05
CA GLY A 442 19.31 -3.37 21.58
C GLY A 442 18.53 -2.09 21.93
N ARG A 443 17.46 -2.17 22.74
CA ARG A 443 16.69 -0.99 23.18
C ARG A 443 17.42 -0.18 24.26
N TRP A 444 18.26 -0.83 25.04
CA TRP A 444 19.03 -0.21 26.12
C TRP A 444 20.49 -0.59 26.00
N TRP A 445 21.38 0.34 26.33
CA TRP A 445 22.81 0.17 26.24
C TRP A 445 23.44 0.43 27.60
N LEU A 446 24.22 -0.53 28.07
CA LEU A 446 25.10 -0.34 29.21
C LEU A 446 26.50 -0.06 28.65
N VAL A 447 27.00 1.15 28.84
CA VAL A 447 28.31 1.58 28.33
C VAL A 447 29.21 1.92 29.52
N THR A 448 30.32 1.20 29.63
CA THR A 448 31.40 1.48 30.59
C THR A 448 32.41 2.38 29.90
N ILE A 449 32.65 3.55 30.49
CA ILE A 449 33.58 4.56 29.97
C ILE A 449 34.86 4.50 30.81
N GLY A 450 36.00 4.36 30.15
CA GLY A 450 37.30 4.37 30.80
C GLY A 450 37.65 5.77 31.30
N LEU A 451 38.07 5.89 32.57
CA LEU A 451 38.46 7.16 33.22
C LEU A 451 39.66 7.88 32.54
N THR A 452 40.35 7.23 31.60
CA THR A 452 41.41 7.82 30.79
C THR A 452 40.89 8.81 29.75
N ALA A 453 39.62 8.74 29.35
CA ALA A 453 39.04 9.61 28.32
C ALA A 453 38.72 11.04 28.81
N VAL A 454 38.85 11.33 30.12
CA VAL A 454 38.66 12.68 30.67
C VAL A 454 39.96 13.50 30.71
N TYR A 455 41.10 12.90 30.38
CA TYR A 455 42.37 13.64 30.22
C TYR A 455 42.72 13.76 28.74
N TRP A 456 42.36 14.89 28.13
CA TRP A 456 42.95 15.31 26.87
C TRP A 456 44.47 15.51 27.09
N PRO A 457 45.37 14.75 26.44
CA PRO A 457 46.79 14.97 26.59
C PRO A 457 47.14 16.20 25.77
N VAL A 458 47.30 17.36 26.42
CA VAL A 458 48.03 18.47 25.83
C VAL A 458 49.50 18.06 25.82
N GLU A 459 49.93 17.28 24.81
CA GLU A 459 51.36 17.01 24.61
C GLU A 459 52.07 18.36 24.31
N PRO A 460 53.05 18.80 25.12
CA PRO A 460 53.74 20.08 24.93
C PRO A 460 54.75 20.06 23.77
N ARG A 461 54.56 19.17 22.78
CA ARG A 461 55.41 19.04 21.60
C ARG A 461 55.35 20.27 20.70
N TRP A 462 54.24 21.02 20.72
CA TRP A 462 54.12 22.28 19.98
C TRP A 462 55.01 23.39 20.55
N LEU A 463 55.15 23.49 21.88
CA LEU A 463 56.06 24.45 22.52
C LEU A 463 57.53 24.14 22.18
N LEU A 464 57.89 22.85 22.12
CA LEU A 464 59.24 22.43 21.74
C LEU A 464 59.54 22.75 20.26
N LYS A 465 58.58 22.50 19.36
CA LYS A 465 58.70 22.86 17.94
C LYS A 465 58.74 24.38 17.74
N LEU A 466 57.97 25.14 18.52
CA LEU A 466 58.00 26.60 18.50
C LEU A 466 59.35 27.14 19.01
N ALA A 467 59.90 26.56 20.07
CA ALA A 467 61.22 26.92 20.60
C ALA A 467 62.34 26.63 19.59
N VAL A 468 62.27 25.51 18.87
CA VAL A 468 63.21 25.15 17.79
C VAL A 468 63.08 26.10 16.60
N VAL A 469 61.87 26.48 16.20
CA VAL A 469 61.66 27.46 15.13
C VAL A 469 62.15 28.85 15.54
N CYS A 470 61.89 29.28 16.77
CA CYS A 470 62.40 30.54 17.32
C CYS A 470 63.94 30.53 17.40
N LEU A 471 64.55 29.42 17.82
CA LEU A 471 66.01 29.26 17.84
C LEU A 471 66.63 29.25 16.44
N LEU A 472 65.97 28.66 15.44
CA LEU A 472 66.43 28.67 14.05
C LEU A 472 66.28 30.04 13.40
N VAL A 473 65.24 30.80 13.76
CA VAL A 473 65.04 32.19 13.31
C VAL A 473 66.06 33.12 13.98
N LEU A 474 66.37 32.91 15.27
CA LEU A 474 67.44 33.63 15.98
C LEU A 474 68.84 33.24 15.48
N ALA A 475 69.10 31.97 15.17
CA ALA A 475 70.36 31.50 14.60
C ALA A 475 70.55 31.99 13.14
N GLY A 476 69.47 32.08 12.37
CA GLY A 476 69.47 32.71 11.04
C GLY A 476 69.66 34.23 11.07
N TRP A 477 69.38 34.87 12.21
CA TRP A 477 69.51 36.31 12.42
C TRP A 477 70.97 36.74 12.70
N GLU A 478 71.80 35.86 13.23
CA GLU A 478 73.22 36.14 13.47
C GLU A 478 74.07 36.12 12.17
N LEU A 479 73.58 35.49 11.10
CA LEU A 479 74.28 35.41 9.81
C LEU A 479 73.95 36.53 8.81
N ARG A 480 73.05 37.49 9.12
CA ARG A 480 72.68 38.55 8.17
C ARG A 480 72.14 39.81 8.84
N SER A 481 72.99 40.48 9.62
CA SER A 481 72.68 41.82 10.11
C SER A 481 72.95 42.88 9.02
N ARG A 482 72.14 43.96 9.06
CA ARG A 482 72.18 45.21 8.25
C ARG A 482 71.50 45.14 6.88
N GLN A 483 70.23 45.59 6.81
CA GLN A 483 69.82 46.71 5.93
C GLN A 483 68.32 47.08 5.90
N ARG A 484 67.38 46.46 6.65
CA ARG A 484 65.95 46.84 6.56
C ARG A 484 65.18 46.80 7.90
N PRO A 485 65.15 47.89 8.68
CA PRO A 485 64.48 47.95 9.99
C PRO A 485 62.94 47.88 9.91
N TRP A 486 62.32 48.27 8.81
CA TRP A 486 60.87 48.18 8.60
C TRP A 486 60.33 46.75 8.53
N LEU A 487 61.14 45.79 8.10
CA LEU A 487 60.75 44.37 8.07
C LEU A 487 60.65 43.77 9.49
N LEU A 488 61.46 44.26 10.44
CA LEU A 488 61.35 43.88 11.86
C LEU A 488 60.06 44.40 12.49
N PHE A 489 59.63 45.61 12.12
CA PHE A 489 58.37 46.19 12.62
C PHE A 489 57.14 45.41 12.14
N LEU A 490 57.16 44.97 10.89
CA LEU A 490 56.09 44.17 10.26
C LEU A 490 56.03 42.75 10.83
N LEU A 491 57.19 42.09 11.03
CA LEU A 491 57.26 40.78 11.67
C LEU A 491 56.87 40.81 13.14
N PHE A 492 57.25 41.86 13.88
CA PHE A 492 56.86 42.03 15.27
C PHE A 492 55.34 42.26 15.43
N HIS A 493 54.74 43.06 14.54
CA HIS A 493 53.28 43.22 14.49
C HIS A 493 52.57 41.93 14.10
N TYR A 494 53.12 41.17 13.14
CA TYR A 494 52.54 39.90 12.73
C TYR A 494 52.60 38.86 13.86
N LEU A 495 53.72 38.83 14.61
CA LEU A 495 53.88 37.94 15.76
C LEU A 495 52.95 38.32 16.92
N LEU A 496 52.78 39.62 17.21
CA LEU A 496 51.82 40.12 18.20
C LEU A 496 50.38 39.84 17.80
N PHE A 497 50.04 39.99 16.52
CA PHE A 497 48.73 39.64 15.98
C PHE A 497 48.46 38.14 16.10
N TYR A 498 49.45 37.30 15.81
CA TYR A 498 49.31 35.85 15.91
C TYR A 498 49.25 35.36 17.36
N LEU A 499 50.04 35.95 18.27
CA LEU A 499 49.95 35.69 19.71
C LEU A 499 48.62 36.17 20.30
N GLY A 500 48.13 37.34 19.88
CA GLY A 500 46.81 37.84 20.26
C GLY A 500 45.66 36.97 19.72
N PHE A 501 45.76 36.51 18.47
CA PHE A 501 44.76 35.65 17.84
C PHE A 501 44.72 34.25 18.45
N THR A 502 45.89 33.67 18.77
CA THR A 502 45.97 32.38 19.47
C THR A 502 45.49 32.47 20.92
N ALA A 503 45.77 33.57 21.63
CA ALA A 503 45.21 33.83 22.95
C ALA A 503 43.69 34.03 22.92
N TYR A 504 43.16 34.71 21.88
CA TYR A 504 41.73 34.87 21.65
C TYR A 504 41.03 33.53 21.38
N LEU A 505 41.60 32.67 20.53
CA LEU A 505 41.10 31.32 20.26
C LEU A 505 41.16 30.41 21.49
N ALA A 506 42.23 30.50 22.29
CA ALA A 506 42.34 29.77 23.55
C ALA A 506 41.31 30.25 24.57
N GLY A 507 41.06 31.56 24.65
CA GLY A 507 39.99 32.14 25.46
C GLY A 507 38.60 31.68 25.02
N LEU A 508 38.34 31.64 23.70
CA LEU A 508 37.10 31.10 23.13
C LEU A 508 36.92 29.62 23.48
N LEU A 509 37.95 28.79 23.30
CA LEU A 509 37.91 27.37 23.68
C LEU A 509 37.65 27.17 25.18
N LEU A 510 38.26 27.98 26.04
CA LEU A 510 38.02 27.93 27.48
C LEU A 510 36.58 28.34 27.82
N THR A 511 36.04 29.38 27.18
CA THR A 511 34.63 29.77 27.36
C THR A 511 33.65 28.69 26.88
N TRP A 512 33.96 27.99 25.78
CA TRP A 512 33.17 26.85 25.30
C TRP A 512 33.24 25.64 26.24
N GLN A 513 34.39 25.38 26.85
CA GLN A 513 34.54 24.33 27.87
C GLN A 513 33.76 24.68 29.14
N ILE A 514 33.83 25.93 29.61
CA ILE A 514 33.05 26.41 30.75
C ILE A 514 31.54 26.36 30.45
N LEU A 515 31.12 26.71 29.24
CA LEU A 515 29.74 26.58 28.74
C LEU A 515 29.28 25.12 28.74
N ALA A 516 30.11 24.19 28.27
CA ALA A 516 29.79 22.76 28.27
C ALA A 516 29.67 22.20 29.69
N ILE A 517 30.58 22.58 30.58
CA ILE A 517 30.56 22.16 32.00
C ILE A 517 29.33 22.74 32.70
N LEU A 518 28.98 24.01 32.48
CA LEU A 518 27.79 24.64 33.05
C LEU A 518 26.49 24.06 32.47
N ALA A 519 26.45 23.71 31.18
CA ALA A 519 25.30 23.04 30.57
C ALA A 519 25.08 21.66 31.18
N VAL A 520 26.14 20.87 31.33
CA VAL A 520 26.10 19.56 32.00
C VAL A 520 25.70 19.70 33.47
N ALA A 521 26.25 20.70 34.19
CA ALA A 521 25.88 20.98 35.57
C ALA A 521 24.40 21.41 35.69
N THR A 522 23.86 22.16 34.73
CA THR A 522 22.44 22.58 34.70
C THR A 522 21.51 21.41 34.39
N ILE A 523 21.91 20.50 33.48
CA ILE A 523 21.18 19.26 33.18
C ILE A 523 21.17 18.35 34.41
N LEU A 524 22.31 18.18 35.08
CA LEU A 524 22.43 17.39 36.29
C LEU A 524 21.67 18.01 37.46
N PHE A 525 21.71 19.34 37.63
CA PHE A 525 20.93 20.04 38.65
C PHE A 525 19.42 19.90 38.42
N ASN A 526 18.94 20.02 37.17
CA ASN A 526 17.54 19.75 36.84
C ASN A 526 17.15 18.28 37.03
N ALA A 527 18.07 17.34 36.79
CA ALA A 527 17.81 15.91 36.99
C ALA A 527 17.79 15.51 38.48
N PHE A 528 18.55 16.19 39.34
CA PHE A 528 18.69 15.85 40.76
C PHE A 528 17.81 16.68 41.71
N PHE A 529 17.58 17.97 41.42
CA PHE A 529 16.93 18.90 42.37
C PHE A 529 15.48 19.27 42.05
N LEU A 530 14.90 18.78 40.94
CA LEU A 530 13.43 18.79 40.77
C LEU A 530 12.86 17.59 41.54
N PRO A 531 12.15 17.79 42.66
CA PRO A 531 11.54 16.69 43.40
C PRO A 531 10.48 16.02 42.53
N ARG A 532 10.46 14.68 42.53
CA ARG A 532 9.45 13.79 41.91
C ARG A 532 8.01 13.96 42.44
N GLN A 533 7.60 15.15 42.87
CA GLN A 533 6.26 15.44 43.37
C GLN A 533 5.62 16.65 42.67
N GLN A 534 5.39 16.60 41.36
CA GLN A 534 4.37 17.44 40.71
C GLN A 534 3.72 16.69 39.53
N ALA A 535 3.07 15.57 39.83
CA ALA A 535 2.00 15.07 38.97
C ALA A 535 0.77 15.97 39.20
N GLY A 536 0.62 17.05 38.43
CA GLY A 536 -0.65 17.81 38.44
C GLY A 536 -0.66 19.31 38.16
N LEU A 537 0.42 19.96 37.69
CA LEU A 537 0.35 21.38 37.31
C LEU A 537 0.41 21.59 35.78
N PRO A 538 -0.33 22.58 35.22
CA PRO A 538 -0.41 22.80 33.78
C PRO A 538 0.95 23.18 33.19
N LYS A 539 1.26 22.62 32.00
CA LYS A 539 2.54 22.70 31.27
C LYS A 539 3.13 24.12 31.16
N ASN A 540 2.31 25.16 31.26
CA ASN A 540 2.72 26.56 31.11
C ASN A 540 3.65 27.06 32.24
N ARG A 541 3.59 26.50 33.47
CA ARG A 541 4.51 26.91 34.55
C ARG A 541 5.90 26.31 34.43
N LEU A 542 6.01 25.04 33.99
CA LEU A 542 7.30 24.39 33.70
C LEU A 542 8.05 25.09 32.55
N PHE A 543 7.31 25.55 31.54
CA PHE A 543 7.86 26.34 30.45
C PHE A 543 8.36 27.71 30.94
N LEU A 544 7.64 28.36 31.87
CA LEU A 544 8.04 29.64 32.46
C LEU A 544 9.31 29.51 33.31
N SER A 545 9.45 28.44 34.10
CA SER A 545 10.66 28.14 34.88
C SER A 545 11.89 27.88 34.00
N PHE A 546 11.67 27.21 32.87
CA PHE A 546 12.70 26.97 31.88
C PHE A 546 13.13 28.26 31.19
N LEU A 547 12.17 29.12 30.83
CA LEU A 547 12.44 30.43 30.24
C LEU A 547 13.16 31.37 31.22
N THR A 548 12.80 31.37 32.50
CA THR A 548 13.48 32.20 33.52
C THR A 548 14.89 31.71 33.79
N GLY A 549 15.13 30.40 33.80
CA GLY A 549 16.48 29.82 33.87
C GLY A 549 17.34 30.22 32.67
N LEU A 550 16.77 30.20 31.46
CA LEU A 550 17.45 30.65 30.23
C LEU A 550 17.77 32.16 30.29
N LEU A 551 16.81 32.98 30.71
CA LEU A 551 16.96 34.44 30.85
C LEU A 551 18.02 34.84 31.89
N ILE A 552 18.07 34.14 33.03
CA ILE A 552 19.09 34.38 34.05
C ILE A 552 20.47 33.98 33.52
N SER A 553 20.56 32.89 32.76
CA SER A 553 21.81 32.49 32.13
C SER A 553 22.28 33.54 31.11
N GLU A 554 21.40 34.03 30.23
CA GLU A 554 21.75 35.04 29.22
C GLU A 554 22.12 36.40 29.84
N LEU A 555 21.44 36.84 30.91
CA LEU A 555 21.79 38.05 31.66
C LEU A 555 23.19 37.92 32.31
N PHE A 556 23.50 36.74 32.85
CA PHE A 556 24.81 36.47 33.43
C PHE A 556 25.91 36.41 32.36
N PHE A 557 25.61 35.84 31.18
CA PHE A 557 26.50 35.81 30.02
C PHE A 557 26.77 37.20 29.43
N GLY A 558 25.74 38.05 29.32
CA GLY A 558 25.88 39.43 28.85
C GLY A 558 26.73 40.28 29.79
N LEU A 559 26.57 40.11 31.11
CA LEU A 559 27.40 40.79 32.11
C LEU A 559 28.87 40.34 32.06
N LEU A 560 29.13 39.05 31.83
CA LEU A 560 30.49 38.53 31.68
C LEU A 560 31.16 39.05 30.40
N PHE A 561 30.43 39.13 29.29
CA PHE A 561 30.99 39.59 28.00
C PHE A 561 31.34 41.09 28.01
N VAL A 562 30.56 41.92 28.71
CA VAL A 562 30.79 43.37 28.87
C VAL A 562 32.07 43.69 29.68
N PHE A 563 32.58 42.73 30.46
CA PHE A 563 33.81 42.88 31.23
C PHE A 563 35.09 42.60 30.42
N PHE A 564 35.02 41.82 29.34
CA PHE A 564 36.22 41.35 28.62
C PHE A 564 36.48 42.03 27.26
N ASP A 565 35.53 42.81 26.73
CA ASP A 565 35.71 43.46 25.42
C ASP A 565 35.23 44.94 25.42
N PRO A 566 36.15 45.93 25.34
CA PRO A 566 35.80 47.35 25.25
C PRO A 566 35.12 47.77 23.95
N LEU A 567 35.27 47.01 22.85
CA LEU A 567 34.68 47.30 21.53
C LEU A 567 33.27 46.73 21.40
N ALA A 568 32.97 45.61 22.06
CA ALA A 568 31.62 45.04 22.12
C ALA A 568 30.64 45.91 22.95
N ARG A 569 31.16 46.80 23.80
CA ARG A 569 30.35 47.69 24.66
C ARG A 569 29.37 48.55 23.87
N SER A 570 29.77 49.16 22.76
CA SER A 570 28.87 50.05 21.99
C SER A 570 27.75 49.29 21.29
N PHE A 571 28.04 48.08 20.80
CA PHE A 571 27.09 47.21 20.10
C PHE A 571 26.04 46.66 21.08
N TYR A 572 26.47 46.13 22.23
CA TYR A 572 25.53 45.63 23.24
C TYR A 572 24.77 46.74 23.97
N LEU A 573 25.37 47.92 24.17
CA LEU A 573 24.64 49.08 24.71
C LEU A 573 23.54 49.55 23.74
N SER A 574 23.79 49.48 22.43
CA SER A 574 22.77 49.80 21.42
C SER A 574 21.61 48.80 21.39
N ILE A 575 21.90 47.50 21.52
CA ILE A 575 20.87 46.45 21.66
C ILE A 575 20.10 46.62 22.98
N PHE A 576 20.78 46.95 24.07
CA PHE A 576 20.18 47.16 25.38
C PHE A 576 19.26 48.40 25.41
N VAL A 577 19.67 49.50 24.79
CA VAL A 577 18.83 50.70 24.61
C VAL A 577 17.62 50.39 23.72
N TYR A 578 17.81 49.62 22.64
CA TYR A 578 16.72 49.19 21.75
C TYR A 578 15.70 48.29 22.48
N PHE A 579 16.18 47.40 23.36
CA PHE A 579 15.34 46.48 24.13
C PHE A 579 14.59 47.19 25.26
N ILE A 580 15.21 48.18 25.91
CA ILE A 580 14.54 49.06 26.88
C ILE A 580 13.47 49.91 26.19
N PHE A 581 13.75 50.44 24.99
CA PHE A 581 12.76 51.18 24.20
C PHE A 581 11.59 50.27 23.81
N TYR A 582 11.86 49.03 23.39
CA TYR A 582 10.83 48.05 23.04
C TYR A 582 9.98 47.64 24.24
N ARG A 583 10.58 47.45 25.43
CA ARG A 583 9.83 47.17 26.67
C ARG A 583 9.07 48.38 27.21
N LEU A 584 9.59 49.60 27.07
CA LEU A 584 8.84 50.82 27.42
C LEU A 584 7.64 51.02 26.49
N LEU A 585 7.79 50.75 25.19
CA LEU A 585 6.68 50.75 24.21
C LEU A 585 5.66 49.64 24.48
N ALA A 586 6.11 48.45 24.87
CA ALA A 586 5.23 47.34 25.23
C ALA A 586 4.48 47.60 26.55
N SER A 587 5.15 48.20 27.53
CA SER A 587 4.55 48.57 28.82
C SER A 587 3.60 49.78 28.73
N TYR A 588 3.74 50.64 27.72
CA TYR A 588 2.80 51.74 27.44
C TYR A 588 1.51 51.26 26.75
N LYS A 589 1.46 50.00 26.33
CA LYS A 589 0.29 49.39 25.66
C LYS A 589 -0.60 48.55 26.59
N GLU A 590 -0.23 48.42 27.85
CA GLU A 590 -0.98 47.68 28.88
C GLU A 590 -1.39 48.54 30.09
N ASN A 591 -1.42 49.88 29.94
CA ASN A 591 -2.16 50.78 30.82
C ASN A 591 -3.17 51.61 30.03
#